data_AF-A0A316X2M2-F1
#
_entry.id   AF-A0A316X2M2-F1
#
_cell.length_a   1.000
_cell.length_b   1.000
_cell.length_c   1.000
_cell.angle_alpha   90.00
_cell.angle_beta   90.00
_cell.angle_gamma   90.00
#
_symmetry.space_group_name_H-M   'P 1'
#
loop_
_entity.id
_entity.type
_entity.pdbx_description
1 polymer ?
#
loop_
_entity_poly.entity_id
_entity_poly.type
_entity_poly.pdbx_seq_one_letter_code
_entity_poly.pdbx_strand_id
1 'polypeptide(L)'
;MSNEKLRTITFNDEGFILTIPILDENRFVAWSSIDTIIYGPEILYHDHSEFIIYLNQPPVIKLNENAWWLNRLTFRMKNKGNKKIRISDEWNRDFSFFIPNAKKYLQNVQDVDISCDKRKGTLIKRTEVRKNNSTVITEKWKPERTTDLIWEMVYDRYNRTVEDIYSRDKGI
;
A
#
# COMPACT_ATOMS: atom_id res chain seq x y z
N MET A 1 15.78 -10.82 3.09
CA MET A 1 15.92 -10.44 1.67
C MET A 1 16.96 -9.33 1.55
N SER A 2 17.75 -9.25 0.47
CA SER A 2 18.61 -8.08 0.26
C SER A 2 17.73 -6.86 -0.04
N ASN A 3 17.93 -5.77 0.69
CA ASN A 3 17.14 -4.54 0.61
C ASN A 3 17.14 -3.87 -0.77
N GLU A 4 18.01 -4.31 -1.68
CA GLU A 4 18.19 -3.81 -3.04
C GLU A 4 17.04 -4.18 -4.00
N LYS A 5 16.24 -5.19 -3.66
CA LYS A 5 15.09 -5.62 -4.49
C LYS A 5 13.77 -4.97 -4.09
N LEU A 6 13.73 -4.31 -2.93
CA LEU A 6 12.54 -3.63 -2.43
C LEU A 6 12.23 -2.41 -3.28
N ARG A 7 10.95 -2.16 -3.49
CA ARG A 7 10.45 -0.95 -4.15
C ARG A 7 10.66 0.24 -3.22
N THR A 8 10.85 1.41 -3.82
CA THR A 8 10.96 2.68 -3.11
C THR A 8 9.94 3.67 -3.64
N ILE A 9 9.55 4.61 -2.79
CA ILE A 9 8.58 5.67 -3.13
C ILE A 9 9.23 7.01 -2.87
N THR A 10 9.33 7.82 -3.93
CA THR A 10 9.78 9.22 -3.82
C THR A 10 8.60 10.14 -4.07
N PHE A 11 8.46 11.18 -3.24
CA PHE A 11 7.32 12.10 -3.28
C PHE A 11 7.77 13.49 -3.72
N ASN A 12 6.95 14.16 -4.53
CA ASN A 12 7.07 15.58 -4.84
C ASN A 12 5.69 16.25 -4.84
N ASP A 13 5.66 17.52 -5.23
CA ASP A 13 4.46 18.35 -5.32
C ASP A 13 3.48 17.90 -6.42
N GLU A 14 3.98 17.32 -7.50
CA GLU A 14 3.14 16.84 -8.60
C GLU A 14 2.54 15.44 -8.34
N GLY A 15 3.25 14.59 -7.61
CA GLY A 15 2.91 13.19 -7.44
C GLY A 15 3.89 12.37 -6.61
N PHE A 16 3.94 11.08 -6.93
CA PHE A 16 4.96 10.18 -6.42
C PHE A 16 5.51 9.27 -7.52
N ILE A 17 6.75 8.84 -7.33
CA ILE A 17 7.45 7.89 -8.19
C ILE A 17 7.61 6.60 -7.42
N LEU A 18 7.04 5.52 -7.94
CA LEU A 18 7.29 4.16 -7.48
C LEU A 18 8.42 3.57 -8.32
N THR A 19 9.57 3.33 -7.71
CA THR A 19 10.70 2.63 -8.34
C THR A 19 10.59 1.14 -8.08
N ILE A 20 10.66 0.34 -9.13
CA ILE A 20 10.54 -1.13 -9.08
C ILE A 20 11.85 -1.72 -9.62
N PRO A 21 12.83 -1.99 -8.74
CA PRO A 21 14.17 -2.42 -9.17
C PRO A 21 14.16 -3.69 -10.00
N ILE A 22 13.34 -4.68 -9.64
CA ILE A 22 13.25 -5.97 -10.35
C ILE A 22 12.87 -5.79 -11.83
N LEU A 23 12.10 -4.76 -12.15
CA LEU A 23 11.66 -4.47 -13.52
C LEU A 23 12.49 -3.38 -14.20
N ASP A 24 13.47 -2.79 -13.50
CA ASP A 24 14.17 -1.58 -13.94
C ASP A 24 13.21 -0.44 -14.36
N GLU A 25 12.09 -0.30 -13.65
CA GLU A 25 11.01 0.64 -14.00
C GLU A 25 10.78 1.69 -12.93
N ASN A 26 10.40 2.89 -13.39
CA ASN A 26 9.83 3.95 -12.57
C ASN A 26 8.40 4.23 -13.03
N ARG A 27 7.47 4.34 -12.08
CA ARG A 27 6.07 4.68 -12.34
C ARG A 27 5.74 5.98 -11.63
N PHE A 28 5.47 7.01 -12.42
CA PHE A 28 5.00 8.28 -11.90
C PHE A 28 3.47 8.28 -11.82
N VAL A 29 2.95 8.68 -10.67
CA VAL A 29 1.53 8.83 -10.36
C VAL A 29 1.32 10.27 -9.92
N ALA A 30 0.56 11.04 -10.69
CA ALA A 30 0.19 12.39 -10.31
C ALA A 30 -0.84 12.35 -9.17
N TRP A 31 -0.76 13.27 -8.21
CA TRP A 31 -1.77 13.36 -7.14
C TRP A 31 -3.16 13.61 -7.72
N SER A 32 -3.25 14.44 -8.76
CA SER A 32 -4.47 14.75 -9.49
C SER A 32 -5.05 13.57 -10.29
N SER A 33 -4.31 12.47 -10.46
CA SER A 33 -4.86 11.28 -11.11
C SER A 33 -5.51 10.30 -10.14
N ILE A 34 -5.34 10.47 -8.83
CA ILE A 34 -5.85 9.55 -7.81
C ILE A 34 -7.33 9.79 -7.56
N ASP A 35 -8.14 8.76 -7.83
CA ASP A 35 -9.57 8.74 -7.55
C ASP A 35 -9.87 8.16 -6.17
N THR A 36 -9.19 7.08 -5.79
CA THR A 36 -9.45 6.37 -4.53
C THR A 36 -8.16 5.75 -3.98
N ILE A 37 -8.01 5.77 -2.66
CA ILE A 37 -7.02 5.00 -1.93
C ILE A 37 -7.74 4.23 -0.83
N ILE A 38 -7.50 2.92 -0.76
CA ILE A 38 -7.97 2.05 0.31
C ILE A 38 -6.78 1.32 0.92
N TYR A 39 -6.91 0.97 2.18
CA TYR A 39 -5.88 0.31 2.97
C TYR A 39 -6.44 -0.92 3.67
N GLY A 40 -5.77 -2.05 3.53
CA GLY A 40 -6.26 -3.30 4.09
C GLY A 40 -5.21 -4.40 4.04
N PRO A 41 -5.61 -5.64 4.36
CA PRO A 41 -4.73 -6.79 4.28
C PRO A 41 -4.41 -7.13 2.81
N GLU A 42 -3.17 -7.50 2.55
CA GLU A 42 -2.76 -8.04 1.26
C GLU A 42 -3.49 -9.36 0.97
N ILE A 43 -4.03 -9.47 -0.24
CA ILE A 43 -4.86 -10.61 -0.64
C ILE A 43 -4.04 -11.88 -0.83
N LEU A 44 -2.82 -11.76 -1.34
CA LEU A 44 -2.01 -12.92 -1.72
C LEU A 44 -1.35 -13.56 -0.51
N TYR A 45 -0.79 -12.71 0.33
CA TYR A 45 -0.06 -13.09 1.52
C TYR A 45 -0.81 -12.42 2.65
N HIS A 46 -1.85 -13.07 3.18
CA HIS A 46 -2.59 -12.61 4.37
C HIS A 46 -1.70 -12.53 5.64
N ASP A 47 -0.43 -12.18 5.44
CA ASP A 47 0.73 -11.63 6.13
C ASP A 47 0.90 -10.13 6.33
N HIS A 48 0.53 -9.43 5.26
CA HIS A 48 1.00 -8.10 4.94
C HIS A 48 -0.15 -7.13 4.74
N SER A 49 0.14 -5.84 4.78
CA SER A 49 -0.84 -4.80 4.48
C SER A 49 -0.56 -4.22 3.10
N GLU A 50 -1.60 -3.81 2.39
CA GLU A 50 -1.47 -3.13 1.11
C GLU A 50 -2.33 -1.87 1.02
N PHE A 51 -1.81 -0.89 0.28
CA PHE A 51 -2.61 0.18 -0.30
C PHE A 51 -3.02 -0.23 -1.70
N ILE A 52 -4.30 -0.06 -2.01
CA ILE A 52 -4.80 -0.12 -3.37
C ILE A 52 -5.21 1.29 -3.79
N ILE A 53 -4.62 1.73 -4.90
CA ILE A 53 -4.78 3.07 -5.44
C ILE A 53 -5.45 2.95 -6.81
N TYR A 54 -6.59 3.61 -6.94
CA TYR A 54 -7.35 3.72 -8.18
C TYR A 54 -7.13 5.08 -8.82
N LEU A 55 -6.87 5.06 -10.11
CA LEU A 55 -6.54 6.25 -10.88
C LEU A 55 -7.59 6.52 -11.96
N ASN A 56 -7.85 7.80 -12.26
CA ASN A 56 -8.62 8.19 -13.45
C ASN A 56 -7.81 8.05 -14.75
N GLN A 57 -6.48 8.11 -14.64
CA GLN A 57 -5.51 8.07 -15.73
C GLN A 57 -4.36 7.13 -15.35
N PRO A 58 -3.84 6.33 -16.31
CA PRO A 58 -2.75 5.41 -16.03
C PRO A 58 -1.47 6.15 -15.62
N PRO A 59 -0.59 5.51 -14.83
CA PRO A 59 0.68 6.09 -14.46
C PRO A 59 1.61 6.23 -15.67
N VAL A 60 2.50 7.21 -15.62
CA VAL A 60 3.58 7.34 -16.62
C VAL A 60 4.68 6.35 -16.26
N ILE A 61 4.85 5.31 -17.07
CA ILE A 61 5.86 4.26 -16.84
C ILE A 61 7.08 4.52 -17.71
N LYS A 62 8.25 4.64 -17.07
CA LYS A 62 9.56 4.79 -17.73
C LYS A 62 10.45 3.60 -17.37
N LEU A 63 11.19 3.11 -18.36
CA LEU A 63 12.21 2.09 -18.19
C LEU A 63 13.56 2.77 -17.98
N ASN A 64 14.39 2.26 -17.07
CA ASN A 64 15.73 2.77 -16.83
C ASN A 64 16.61 2.58 -18.07
N GLU A 65 17.53 3.52 -18.31
CA GLU A 65 18.41 3.52 -19.48
C GLU A 65 19.24 2.22 -19.58
N ASN A 66 19.74 1.75 -18.44
CA ASN A 66 20.54 0.54 -18.32
C ASN A 66 19.73 -0.72 -17.99
N ALA A 67 18.42 -0.72 -18.27
CA ALA A 67 17.56 -1.86 -17.97
C ALA A 67 18.01 -3.14 -18.66
N TRP A 68 17.87 -4.26 -17.96
CA TRP A 68 18.22 -5.58 -18.47
C TRP A 68 17.40 -5.94 -19.72
N TRP A 69 17.99 -6.71 -20.65
CA TRP A 69 17.40 -6.93 -21.98
C TRP A 69 16.01 -7.60 -21.93
N LEU A 70 15.75 -8.50 -20.96
CA LEU A 70 14.43 -9.10 -20.80
C LEU A 70 13.41 -8.09 -20.26
N ASN A 71 13.82 -7.18 -19.39
CA ASN A 71 12.99 -6.08 -18.90
C ASN A 71 12.62 -5.14 -20.07
N ARG A 72 13.56 -4.86 -20.98
CA ARG A 72 13.28 -4.12 -22.22
C ARG A 72 12.24 -4.81 -23.11
N LEU A 73 12.33 -6.14 -23.25
CA LEU A 73 11.39 -6.92 -24.06
C LEU A 73 9.99 -6.91 -23.44
N THR A 74 9.88 -7.26 -22.16
CA THR A 74 8.61 -7.32 -21.43
C THR A 74 7.95 -5.94 -21.32
N PHE A 75 8.73 -4.88 -21.17
CA PHE A 75 8.24 -3.50 -21.13
C PHE A 75 7.48 -3.10 -22.41
N ARG A 76 7.88 -3.61 -23.59
CA ARG A 76 7.18 -3.35 -24.86
C ARG A 76 5.82 -4.03 -24.93
N MET A 77 5.68 -5.20 -24.30
CA MET A 77 4.46 -5.99 -24.29
C MET A 77 3.49 -5.61 -23.15
N LYS A 78 3.95 -4.75 -22.23
CA LYS A 78 3.22 -4.40 -21.03
C LYS A 78 1.99 -3.55 -21.32
N ASN A 79 0.88 -3.89 -20.66
CA ASN A 79 -0.30 -3.02 -20.63
C ASN A 79 -0.02 -1.77 -19.77
N LYS A 80 0.22 -0.64 -20.43
CA LYS A 80 0.43 0.67 -19.79
C LYS A 80 -0.88 1.39 -19.43
N GLY A 81 -2.03 0.85 -19.81
CA GLY A 81 -3.34 1.41 -19.52
C GLY A 81 -3.90 1.04 -18.15
N ASN A 82 -3.17 0.28 -17.33
CA ASN A 82 -3.65 -0.13 -16.01
C ASN A 82 -3.76 1.09 -15.07
N LYS A 83 -4.94 1.25 -14.47
CA LYS A 83 -5.28 2.35 -13.55
C LYS A 83 -5.37 1.91 -12.08
N LYS A 84 -5.01 0.68 -11.76
CA LYS A 84 -4.94 0.14 -10.40
C LYS A 84 -3.48 -0.08 -10.00
N ILE A 85 -3.05 0.50 -8.90
CA ILE A 85 -1.72 0.32 -8.32
C ILE A 85 -1.86 -0.32 -6.94
N ARG A 86 -0.97 -1.27 -6.64
CA ARG A 86 -0.88 -1.94 -5.34
C ARG A 86 0.50 -1.69 -4.74
N ILE A 87 0.52 -1.24 -3.50
CA ILE A 87 1.73 -1.01 -2.71
C ILE A 87 1.59 -1.88 -1.47
N SER A 88 2.46 -2.87 -1.29
CA SER A 88 2.48 -3.77 -0.13
C SER A 88 3.59 -3.36 0.85
N ASP A 89 3.35 -3.51 2.15
CA ASP A 89 4.34 -3.19 3.19
C ASP A 89 5.57 -4.10 3.14
N GLU A 90 5.42 -5.36 2.71
CA GLU A 90 6.51 -6.32 2.55
C GLU A 90 7.51 -5.88 1.47
N TRP A 91 6.97 -5.36 0.37
CA TRP A 91 7.73 -5.11 -0.85
C TRP A 91 8.16 -3.65 -1.04
N ASN A 92 7.78 -2.74 -0.12
CA ASN A 92 8.04 -1.32 -0.24
C ASN A 92 8.70 -0.76 1.02
N ARG A 93 9.92 -0.23 0.89
CA ARG A 93 10.67 0.33 2.02
C ARG A 93 9.98 1.55 2.63
N ASP A 94 9.37 2.36 1.78
CA ASP A 94 8.82 3.68 2.15
C ASP A 94 7.31 3.64 2.44
N PHE A 95 6.76 2.45 2.72
CA PHE A 95 5.33 2.24 2.89
C PHE A 95 4.70 3.15 3.96
N SER A 96 5.36 3.28 5.11
CA SER A 96 4.88 4.10 6.24
C SER A 96 4.84 5.60 5.92
N PHE A 97 5.61 6.07 4.94
CA PHE A 97 5.65 7.47 4.54
C PHE A 97 4.54 7.85 3.55
N PHE A 98 3.75 6.88 3.08
CA PHE A 98 2.73 7.13 2.07
C PHE A 98 1.59 8.04 2.58
N ILE A 99 0.92 7.68 3.68
CA ILE A 99 -0.19 8.46 4.25
C ILE A 99 0.23 9.91 4.59
N PRO A 100 1.35 10.16 5.31
CA PRO A 100 1.78 11.52 5.61
C PRO A 100 2.03 12.39 4.37
N ASN A 101 2.50 11.80 3.26
CA ASN A 101 2.71 12.55 2.03
C ASN A 101 1.41 12.72 1.23
N ALA A 102 0.53 11.72 1.18
CA ALA A 102 -0.79 11.85 0.57
C ALA A 102 -1.59 13.00 1.20
N LYS A 103 -1.55 13.14 2.53
CA LYS A 103 -2.17 14.24 3.28
C LYS A 103 -1.71 15.64 2.88
N LYS A 104 -0.49 15.79 2.36
CA LYS A 104 0.02 17.11 1.94
C LYS A 104 -0.62 17.58 0.64
N TYR A 105 -1.04 16.64 -0.22
CA TYR A 105 -1.40 16.95 -1.61
C TYR A 105 -2.83 16.55 -1.98
N LEU A 106 -3.47 15.69 -1.19
CA LEU A 106 -4.87 15.30 -1.34
C LEU A 106 -5.69 15.86 -0.17
N GLN A 107 -6.89 16.34 -0.47
CA GLN A 107 -7.84 16.82 0.54
C GLN A 107 -8.58 15.64 1.18
N ASN A 108 -8.95 15.77 2.46
CA ASN A 108 -9.78 14.80 3.18
C ASN A 108 -9.20 13.37 3.26
N VAL A 109 -7.87 13.24 3.28
CA VAL A 109 -7.22 11.95 3.54
C VAL A 109 -7.44 11.54 4.99
N GLN A 110 -8.05 10.38 5.18
CA GLN A 110 -8.34 9.79 6.48
C GLN A 110 -7.07 9.21 7.10
N ASP A 111 -6.99 9.28 8.42
CA ASP A 111 -5.99 8.53 9.17
C ASP A 111 -6.37 7.04 9.19
N VAL A 112 -5.37 6.21 8.92
CA VAL A 112 -5.47 4.77 9.09
C VAL A 112 -4.31 4.31 9.95
N ASP A 113 -4.56 3.36 10.84
CA ASP A 113 -3.51 2.81 11.68
C ASP A 113 -2.72 1.76 10.89
N ILE A 114 -1.59 2.21 10.32
CA ILE A 114 -0.66 1.35 9.56
C ILE A 114 0.10 0.38 10.50
N SER A 115 0.16 0.68 11.80
CA SER A 115 0.86 -0.12 12.79
C SER A 115 -0.02 -1.18 13.45
N CYS A 116 -1.35 -1.05 13.30
CA CYS A 116 -2.29 -2.05 13.77
C CYS A 116 -2.22 -3.29 12.89
N ASP A 117 -1.84 -4.40 13.49
CA ASP A 117 -2.05 -5.71 12.89
C ASP A 117 -3.56 -6.00 12.89
N LYS A 118 -4.22 -5.73 11.76
CA LYS A 118 -5.67 -5.88 11.57
C LYS A 118 -6.16 -7.32 11.66
N ARG A 119 -5.25 -8.29 11.82
CA ARG A 119 -5.57 -9.70 12.07
C ARG A 119 -5.50 -10.07 13.54
N LYS A 120 -5.00 -9.19 14.40
CA LYS A 120 -5.12 -9.35 15.85
C LYS A 120 -6.61 -9.33 16.15
N GLY A 121 -7.14 -10.51 16.47
CA GLY A 121 -8.51 -10.62 16.96
C GLY A 121 -8.61 -10.08 18.39
N THR A 122 -9.40 -10.71 19.22
CA THR A 122 -9.64 -10.18 20.57
C THR A 122 -8.43 -10.39 21.49
N LEU A 123 -7.95 -9.34 22.15
CA LEU A 123 -6.94 -9.44 23.21
C LEU A 123 -7.49 -10.30 24.36
N ILE A 124 -6.86 -11.45 24.62
CA ILE A 124 -7.26 -12.36 25.71
C ILE A 124 -6.59 -11.93 27.01
N LYS A 125 -5.32 -11.54 26.94
CA LYS A 125 -4.52 -11.25 28.13
C LYS A 125 -3.37 -10.31 27.80
N ARG A 126 -3.19 -9.27 28.61
CA ARG A 126 -2.00 -8.41 28.60
C ARG A 126 -1.32 -8.53 29.96
N THR A 127 -0.04 -8.88 29.95
CA THR A 127 0.80 -8.93 31.15
C THR A 127 1.85 -7.86 31.03
N GLU A 128 1.87 -6.91 31.95
CA GLU A 128 2.92 -5.89 32.04
C GLU A 128 3.85 -6.26 33.20
N VAL A 129 5.13 -6.46 32.92
CA VAL A 129 6.16 -6.68 33.94
C VAL A 129 7.13 -5.52 33.86
N ARG A 130 7.08 -4.63 34.86
CA ARG A 130 8.08 -3.57 35.03
C ARG A 130 9.32 -4.16 35.69
N LYS A 131 10.44 -4.15 34.96
CA LYS A 131 11.78 -4.33 35.49
C LYS A 131 12.42 -2.95 35.67
N ASN A 132 13.39 -2.84 36.57
CA ASN A 132 13.96 -1.55 37.01
C ASN A 132 14.36 -0.56 35.89
N ASN A 133 14.64 -1.04 34.67
CA ASN A 133 14.93 -0.20 33.49
C ASN A 133 14.09 -0.53 32.23
N SER A 134 13.07 -1.40 32.30
CA SER A 134 12.25 -1.72 31.13
C SER A 134 10.86 -2.21 31.49
N THR A 135 9.89 -1.84 30.65
CA THR A 135 8.53 -2.38 30.73
C THR A 135 8.41 -3.48 29.68
N VAL A 136 8.21 -4.72 30.12
CA VAL A 136 7.94 -5.85 29.22
C VAL A 136 6.43 -6.05 29.17
N ILE A 137 5.84 -5.85 27.99
CA ILE A 137 4.42 -6.10 27.74
C ILE A 137 4.31 -7.40 26.95
N THR A 138 3.60 -8.39 27.49
CA THR A 138 3.29 -9.64 26.81
C THR A 138 1.80 -9.71 26.56
N GLU A 139 1.40 -9.82 25.30
CA GLU A 139 0.00 -9.90 24.90
C GLU A 139 -0.31 -11.27 24.30
N LYS A 140 -1.43 -11.85 24.73
CA LYS A 140 -2.00 -13.08 24.19
C LYS A 140 -3.29 -12.72 23.48
N TRP A 141 -3.34 -13.03 22.19
CA TRP A 141 -4.46 -12.68 21.30
C TRP A 141 -5.22 -13.94 20.89
N LYS A 142 -6.55 -13.83 20.76
CA LYS A 142 -7.40 -14.83 20.12
C LYS A 142 -7.50 -14.44 18.66
N PRO A 143 -7.15 -15.31 17.69
CA PRO A 143 -7.37 -14.99 16.29
C PRO A 143 -8.87 -14.92 16.03
N GLU A 144 -9.31 -13.88 15.32
CA GLU A 144 -10.66 -13.80 14.79
C GLU A 144 -10.69 -14.59 13.47
N ARG A 145 -11.60 -15.56 13.35
CA ARG A 145 -11.74 -16.37 12.13
C ARG A 145 -12.75 -15.70 11.21
N THR A 146 -12.38 -14.55 10.67
CA THR A 146 -13.15 -13.89 9.61
C THR A 146 -12.42 -14.09 8.28
N THR A 147 -13.14 -14.56 7.27
CA THR A 147 -12.68 -14.55 5.87
C THR A 147 -12.83 -13.16 5.24
N ASP A 148 -13.50 -12.26 5.94
CA ASP A 148 -13.79 -10.91 5.47
C ASP A 148 -12.56 -10.03 5.73
N LEU A 149 -11.85 -9.74 4.65
CA LEU A 149 -10.76 -8.78 4.66
C LEU A 149 -11.35 -7.40 4.98
N ILE A 150 -10.91 -6.77 6.06
CA ILE A 150 -11.36 -5.42 6.43
C ILE A 150 -10.52 -4.40 5.67
N TRP A 151 -11.19 -3.61 4.83
CA TRP A 151 -10.57 -2.52 4.10
C TRP A 151 -11.09 -1.19 4.63
N GLU A 152 -10.17 -0.26 4.79
CA GLU A 152 -10.45 1.08 5.26
C GLU A 152 -10.30 2.07 4.11
N MET A 153 -11.20 3.04 4.06
CA MET A 153 -11.11 4.14 3.13
C MET A 153 -10.02 5.10 3.60
N VAL A 154 -9.01 5.33 2.78
CA VAL A 154 -7.99 6.36 3.04
C VAL A 154 -8.38 7.66 2.35
N TYR A 155 -8.87 7.57 1.12
CA TYR A 155 -9.25 8.74 0.32
C TYR A 155 -10.20 8.30 -0.78
N ASP A 156 -11.26 9.07 -1.02
CA ASP A 156 -12.06 8.94 -2.24
C ASP A 156 -12.46 10.33 -2.73
N ARG A 157 -12.22 10.60 -4.01
CA ARG A 157 -12.56 11.87 -4.64
C ARG A 157 -14.06 12.11 -4.72
N TYR A 158 -14.85 11.03 -4.82
CA TYR A 158 -16.28 11.08 -5.08
C TYR A 158 -17.12 10.70 -3.85
N ASN A 159 -16.51 10.67 -2.66
CA ASN A 159 -17.13 10.32 -1.38
C ASN A 159 -17.86 8.96 -1.38
N ARG A 160 -17.36 7.98 -2.13
CA ARG A 160 -17.85 6.61 -2.15
C ARG A 160 -17.39 5.84 -0.91
N THR A 161 -18.09 4.77 -0.56
CA THR A 161 -17.65 3.85 0.51
C THR A 161 -16.77 2.74 -0.04
N VAL A 162 -16.17 1.94 0.85
CA VAL A 162 -15.36 0.77 0.47
C VAL A 162 -16.24 -0.28 -0.23
N GLU A 163 -17.48 -0.46 0.21
CA GLU A 163 -18.47 -1.37 -0.37
C GLU A 163 -18.85 -0.99 -1.80
N ASP A 164 -18.93 0.30 -2.11
CA ASP A 164 -19.16 0.79 -3.47
C ASP A 164 -18.00 0.39 -4.40
N ILE A 165 -16.77 0.53 -3.92
CA ILE A 165 -15.55 0.14 -4.66
C ILE A 165 -15.52 -1.38 -4.87
N TYR A 166 -15.86 -2.16 -3.86
CA TYR A 166 -16.01 -3.60 -3.94
C TYR A 166 -17.01 -4.03 -5.00
N SER A 167 -18.18 -3.41 -5.00
CA SER A 167 -19.28 -3.74 -5.91
C SER A 167 -18.91 -3.46 -7.36
N ARG A 168 -18.10 -2.41 -7.60
CA ARG A 168 -17.58 -2.04 -8.92
C ARG A 168 -16.54 -3.05 -9.43
N ASP A 169 -15.57 -3.41 -8.60
CA ASP A 169 -14.37 -4.12 -9.07
C ASP A 169 -14.36 -5.62 -8.79
N LYS A 170 -15.30 -6.13 -7.98
CA LYS A 170 -15.48 -7.55 -7.59
C LYS A 170 -14.20 -8.27 -7.15
N GLY A 171 -13.21 -7.51 -6.71
CA GLY A 171 -11.84 -7.97 -6.50
C GLY A 171 -10.99 -6.80 -6.06
N ILE A 172 -11.33 -6.24 -4.90
CA ILE A 172 -10.36 -5.47 -4.13
C ILE A 172 -9.22 -6.41 -3.85
#